data_AF-A0A0D0HYK5-F1
#
_entry.id   AF-A0A0D0HYK5-F1
#
_cell.length_a   1.000
_cell.length_b   1.000
_cell.length_c   1.000
_cell.angle_alpha   90.00
_cell.angle_beta   90.00
_cell.angle_gamma   90.00
#
_symmetry.space_group_name_H-M   'P 1'
#
loop_
_entity.id
_entity.type
_entity.pdbx_description
1 polymer ?
#
loop_
_entity_poly.entity_id
_entity_poly.type
_entity_poly.pdbx_seq_one_letter_code
_entity_poly.pdbx_strand_id
1 'polypeptide(L)'
;MKPLMNVTKMHLNKPQMMFSAPAQIVGTVMVVTALISLILQRADVFGGMGGYLGVMQQNNALVFALPGFLIYYGVQAIATTYPFALALGVTRRSYVWGTALANIILSAYVALLLLVLLGLELATDHWFANIYAMDVSVLGNGNPLVLVVTAFLLTFASVSIGGFFGGVWVRFGSKGPLLTALVLAIVVAGLLFLVVPFSQEIIAAITRPLLAAVGLAVTLLALLGTWIVMRRASVR
;
A
#
# COMPACT_ATOMS: atom_id res chain seq x y z
N MET A 1 13.64 -3.62 -24.47
CA MET A 1 13.95 -3.72 -23.02
C MET A 1 14.70 -2.50 -22.47
N LYS A 2 15.73 -1.95 -23.16
CA LYS A 2 16.49 -0.77 -22.70
C LYS A 2 15.64 0.44 -22.24
N PRO A 3 14.58 0.87 -22.95
CA PRO A 3 13.79 2.04 -22.52
C PRO A 3 13.00 1.82 -21.23
N LEU A 4 12.52 0.60 -20.99
CA LEU A 4 11.77 0.24 -19.79
C LEU A 4 12.67 0.31 -18.56
N MET A 5 13.87 -0.29 -18.66
CA MET A 5 14.85 -0.28 -17.59
C MET A 5 15.30 1.14 -17.22
N ASN A 6 15.43 2.03 -18.21
CA ASN A 6 15.79 3.43 -17.96
C ASN A 6 14.72 4.17 -17.15
N VAL A 7 13.44 3.91 -17.42
CA VAL A 7 12.33 4.48 -16.62
C VAL A 7 12.34 3.93 -15.19
N THR A 8 12.56 2.62 -15.03
CA THR A 8 12.67 2.02 -13.70
C THR A 8 13.84 2.61 -12.91
N LYS A 9 15.00 2.77 -13.54
CA LYS A 9 16.18 3.43 -12.94
C LYS A 9 15.92 4.89 -12.56
N MET A 10 15.14 5.61 -13.37
CA MET A 10 14.76 6.98 -13.06
C MET A 10 13.98 7.09 -11.74
N HIS A 11 13.04 6.16 -11.48
CA HIS A 11 12.32 6.11 -10.20
C HIS A 11 13.24 5.74 -9.03
N LEU A 12 14.24 4.89 -9.27
CA LEU A 12 15.24 4.50 -8.27
C LEU A 12 16.25 5.62 -7.94
N ASN A 13 16.29 6.70 -8.73
CA ASN A 13 17.27 7.79 -8.55
C ASN A 13 16.99 8.66 -7.31
N LYS A 14 15.80 8.54 -6.69
CA LYS A 14 15.48 9.16 -5.39
C LYS A 14 15.26 8.07 -4.33
N PRO A 15 16.32 7.34 -3.95
CA PRO A 15 16.20 6.20 -3.03
C PRO A 15 15.67 6.61 -1.65
N GLN A 16 15.92 7.86 -1.23
CA GLN A 16 15.39 8.37 0.03
C GLN A 16 13.86 8.39 0.07
N MET A 17 13.21 8.89 -0.98
CA MET A 17 11.75 8.91 -1.06
C MET A 17 11.17 7.52 -1.29
N MET A 18 11.87 6.69 -2.07
CA MET A 18 11.39 5.36 -2.42
C MET A 18 11.54 4.35 -1.26
N PHE A 19 12.68 4.31 -0.59
CA PHE A 19 13.02 3.26 0.38
C PHE A 19 13.08 3.75 1.83
N SER A 20 13.62 4.96 2.07
CA SER A 20 13.76 5.46 3.44
C SER A 20 12.42 5.89 4.01
N ALA A 21 11.55 6.54 3.23
CA ALA A 21 10.26 7.01 3.73
C ALA A 21 9.35 5.86 4.23
N PRO A 22 9.13 4.75 3.49
CA PRO A 22 8.41 3.60 4.04
C PRO A 22 9.05 3.04 5.32
N ALA A 23 10.39 2.94 5.36
CA ALA A 23 11.08 2.44 6.55
C ALA A 23 10.91 3.37 7.77
N GLN A 24 10.93 4.68 7.56
CA GLN A 24 10.67 5.68 8.61
C GLN A 24 9.23 5.61 9.12
N ILE A 25 8.26 5.42 8.22
CA ILE A 25 6.85 5.25 8.61
C ILE A 25 6.70 3.98 9.46
N VAL A 26 7.25 2.86 9.00
CA VAL A 26 7.25 1.60 9.76
C VAL A 26 7.91 1.80 11.12
N GLY A 27 9.12 2.37 11.16
CA GLY A 27 9.83 2.63 12.42
C GLY A 27 9.05 3.53 13.38
N THR A 28 8.38 4.56 12.87
CA THR A 28 7.54 5.45 13.69
C THR A 28 6.34 4.68 14.26
N VAL A 29 5.67 3.87 13.43
CA VAL A 29 4.54 3.05 13.88
C VAL A 29 5.00 2.02 14.92
N MET A 30 6.18 1.43 14.76
CA MET A 30 6.77 0.53 15.74
C MET A 30 6.99 1.21 17.09
N VAL A 31 7.58 2.42 17.10
CA VAL A 31 7.79 3.19 18.33
C VAL A 31 6.46 3.53 18.99
N VAL A 32 5.49 4.04 18.23
CA VAL A 32 4.17 4.38 18.76
C VAL A 32 3.46 3.14 19.32
N THR A 33 3.51 2.02 18.61
CA THR A 33 2.93 0.74 19.05
C THR A 33 3.58 0.28 20.34
N ALA A 34 4.91 0.30 20.42
CA ALA A 34 5.65 -0.07 21.62
C ALA A 34 5.26 0.81 22.82
N LEU A 35 5.17 2.13 22.64
CA LEU A 35 4.76 3.04 23.71
C LEU A 35 3.33 2.74 24.19
N ILE A 36 2.39 2.54 23.27
CA ILE A 36 1.00 2.20 23.60
C ILE A 36 0.94 0.86 24.34
N SER A 37 1.61 -0.18 23.84
CA SER A 37 1.67 -1.50 24.47
C SER A 37 2.21 -1.41 25.89
N LEU A 38 3.31 -0.69 26.12
CA LEU A 38 3.91 -0.53 27.43
C LEU A 38 3.00 0.23 28.40
N ILE A 39 2.31 1.29 27.95
CA ILE A 39 1.35 2.04 28.77
C ILE A 39 0.18 1.14 29.19
N LEU A 40 -0.38 0.39 28.24
CA LEU A 40 -1.53 -0.48 28.50
C LEU A 40 -1.20 -1.64 29.45
N GLN A 41 0.00 -2.23 29.31
CA GLN A 41 0.48 -3.24 30.25
C GLN A 41 0.70 -2.67 31.65
N ARG A 42 1.26 -1.45 31.75
CA ARG A 42 1.52 -0.80 33.05
C ARG A 42 0.26 -0.36 33.78
N ALA A 43 -0.77 0.03 33.04
CA ALA A 43 -2.06 0.42 33.60
C ALA A 43 -2.97 -0.78 33.95
N ASP A 44 -2.55 -2.01 33.65
CA ASP A 44 -3.31 -3.25 33.83
C ASP A 44 -4.78 -3.16 33.33
N VAL A 45 -4.95 -2.49 32.19
CA VAL A 45 -6.28 -2.14 31.63
C VAL A 45 -7.12 -3.39 31.35
N PHE A 46 -6.48 -4.52 31.06
CA PHE A 46 -7.12 -5.74 30.61
C PHE A 46 -7.16 -6.87 31.65
N GLY A 47 -6.74 -6.60 32.90
CA GLY A 47 -6.84 -7.56 34.01
C GLY A 47 -6.10 -8.88 33.76
N GLY A 48 -4.99 -8.83 33.02
CA GLY A 48 -4.18 -10.00 32.68
C GLY A 48 -3.83 -10.15 31.19
N MET A 49 -2.95 -11.12 30.91
CA MET A 49 -2.31 -11.28 29.60
C MET A 49 -3.28 -11.74 28.50
N GLY A 50 -4.28 -12.56 28.82
CA GLY A 50 -5.24 -13.07 27.83
C GLY A 50 -6.08 -11.97 27.17
N GLY A 51 -6.55 -10.99 27.96
CA GLY A 51 -7.31 -9.84 27.44
C GLY A 51 -6.44 -8.88 26.63
N TYR A 52 -5.20 -8.67 27.08
CA TYR A 52 -4.22 -7.85 26.36
C TYR A 52 -3.89 -8.42 24.97
N LEU A 53 -3.62 -9.73 24.87
CA LEU A 53 -3.28 -10.39 23.61
C LEU A 53 -4.38 -10.23 22.54
N GLY A 54 -5.64 -10.46 22.93
CA GLY A 54 -6.78 -10.36 22.02
C GLY A 54 -6.94 -8.96 21.41
N VAL A 55 -6.59 -7.91 22.16
CA VAL A 55 -6.64 -6.52 21.67
C VAL A 55 -5.42 -6.18 20.82
N MET A 56 -4.22 -6.59 21.25
CA MET A 56 -2.99 -6.25 20.53
C MET A 56 -2.89 -6.93 19.16
N GLN A 57 -3.40 -8.15 19.02
CA GLN A 57 -3.47 -8.83 17.72
C GLN A 57 -4.46 -8.18 16.73
N GLN A 58 -5.29 -7.25 17.19
CA GLN A 58 -6.16 -6.42 16.35
C GLN A 58 -5.53 -5.07 15.98
N ASN A 59 -4.26 -4.86 16.33
CA ASN A 59 -3.53 -3.66 15.95
C ASN A 59 -3.36 -3.59 14.42
N ASN A 60 -4.05 -2.63 13.79
CA ASN A 60 -4.01 -2.41 12.35
C ASN A 60 -3.20 -1.15 11.96
N ALA A 61 -2.35 -0.64 12.86
CA ALA A 61 -1.66 0.64 12.66
C ALA A 61 -0.83 0.69 11.36
N LEU A 62 -0.06 -0.38 11.06
CA LEU A 62 0.75 -0.44 9.84
C LEU A 62 -0.09 -0.49 8.56
N VAL A 63 -1.21 -1.22 8.62
CA VAL A 63 -2.14 -1.36 7.49
C VAL A 63 -2.76 -0.02 7.11
N PHE A 64 -2.96 0.88 8.08
CA PHE A 64 -3.51 2.22 7.83
C PHE A 64 -2.44 3.29 7.56
N ALA A 65 -1.26 3.20 8.18
CA ALA A 65 -0.22 4.22 8.05
C ALA A 65 0.47 4.20 6.68
N LEU A 66 0.72 3.02 6.10
CA LEU A 66 1.47 2.88 4.86
C LEU A 66 0.71 3.36 3.60
N PRO A 67 -0.57 2.99 3.38
CA PRO A 67 -1.26 3.31 2.13
C PRO A 67 -1.33 4.79 1.81
N GLY A 68 -1.51 5.66 2.82
CA GLY A 68 -1.61 7.11 2.61
C GLY A 68 -0.37 7.69 1.92
N PHE A 69 0.82 7.36 2.43
CA PHE A 69 2.07 7.77 1.80
C PHE A 69 2.28 7.10 0.45
N LEU A 70 2.00 5.79 0.34
CA LEU A 70 2.25 5.03 -0.90
C LEU A 70 1.36 5.48 -2.06
N ILE A 71 0.10 5.83 -1.79
CA ILE A 71 -0.80 6.43 -2.79
C ILE A 71 -0.26 7.79 -3.23
N TYR A 72 0.11 8.66 -2.28
CA TYR A 72 0.74 9.95 -2.59
C TYR A 72 1.99 9.78 -3.44
N TYR A 73 2.87 8.84 -3.07
CA TYR A 73 4.09 8.55 -3.80
C TYR A 73 3.79 8.08 -5.23
N GLY A 74 2.80 7.20 -5.42
CA GLY A 74 2.35 6.77 -6.75
C GLY A 74 1.87 7.94 -7.62
N VAL A 75 1.13 8.90 -7.04
CA VAL A 75 0.72 10.12 -7.74
C VAL A 75 1.94 10.94 -8.13
N GLN A 76 2.83 11.22 -7.17
CA GLN A 76 4.01 12.04 -7.37
C GLN A 76 4.95 11.44 -8.42
N ALA A 77 5.18 10.13 -8.37
CA ALA A 77 6.02 9.40 -9.31
C ALA A 77 5.59 9.65 -10.75
N ILE A 78 4.27 9.60 -11.03
CA ILE A 78 3.77 9.85 -12.38
C ILE A 78 3.70 11.33 -12.73
N ALA A 79 3.15 12.15 -11.84
CA ALA A 79 2.91 13.56 -12.12
C ALA A 79 4.19 14.36 -12.37
N THR A 80 5.29 13.99 -11.71
CA THR A 80 6.56 14.75 -11.78
C THR A 80 7.54 14.20 -12.82
N THR A 81 7.53 12.89 -13.08
CA THR A 81 8.55 12.28 -13.95
C THR A 81 8.07 12.00 -15.36
N TYR A 82 6.76 12.01 -15.63
CA TYR A 82 6.23 11.73 -16.96
C TYR A 82 6.64 12.77 -18.03
N PRO A 83 6.49 14.09 -17.81
CA PRO A 83 6.90 15.09 -18.81
C PRO A 83 8.40 14.99 -19.13
N PHE A 84 9.22 14.79 -18.09
CA PHE A 84 10.65 14.61 -18.21
C PHE A 84 11.02 13.36 -19.03
N ALA A 85 10.38 12.22 -18.74
CA ALA A 85 10.64 10.98 -19.48
C ALA A 85 10.26 11.10 -20.97
N LEU A 86 9.16 11.80 -21.30
CA LEU A 86 8.79 12.04 -22.69
C LEU A 86 9.77 12.99 -23.40
N ALA A 87 10.28 14.01 -22.71
CA ALA A 87 11.32 14.90 -23.26
C ALA A 87 12.63 14.13 -23.59
N LEU A 88 12.93 13.07 -22.84
CA LEU A 88 14.04 12.16 -23.11
C LEU A 88 13.76 11.11 -24.20
N GLY A 89 12.63 11.22 -24.92
CA GLY A 89 12.28 10.33 -26.03
C GLY A 89 11.71 8.97 -25.61
N VAL A 90 11.29 8.79 -24.36
CA VAL A 90 10.65 7.55 -23.89
C VAL A 90 9.25 7.44 -24.47
N THR A 91 8.83 6.24 -24.89
CA THR A 91 7.44 6.01 -25.32
C THR A 91 6.49 5.93 -24.12
N ARG A 92 5.24 6.39 -24.29
CA ARG A 92 4.18 6.29 -23.26
C ARG A 92 4.01 4.85 -22.72
N ARG A 93 4.10 3.85 -23.60
CA ARG A 93 4.02 2.43 -23.22
C ARG A 93 5.20 2.02 -22.34
N SER A 94 6.43 2.37 -22.74
CA SER A 94 7.63 2.06 -21.95
C SER A 94 7.60 2.75 -20.58
N TYR A 95 7.05 3.95 -20.50
CA TYR A 95 6.89 4.69 -19.25
C TYR A 95 5.97 3.97 -18.26
N VAL A 96 4.76 3.59 -18.69
CA VAL A 96 3.77 2.93 -17.80
C VAL A 96 4.33 1.61 -17.27
N TRP A 97 4.88 0.77 -18.14
CA TRP A 97 5.44 -0.53 -17.72
C TRP A 97 6.73 -0.40 -16.89
N GLY A 98 7.58 0.60 -17.18
CA GLY A 98 8.76 0.88 -16.38
C GLY A 98 8.42 1.38 -14.96
N THR A 99 7.35 2.16 -14.85
CA THR A 99 6.80 2.62 -13.57
C THR A 99 6.15 1.45 -12.80
N ALA A 100 5.40 0.59 -13.49
CA ALA A 100 4.84 -0.62 -12.89
C ALA A 100 5.94 -1.53 -12.32
N LEU A 101 7.06 -1.68 -13.04
CA LEU A 101 8.21 -2.44 -12.54
C LEU A 101 8.85 -1.78 -11.31
N ALA A 102 8.98 -0.45 -11.29
CA ALA A 102 9.46 0.27 -10.10
C ALA A 102 8.54 0.07 -8.89
N ASN A 103 7.23 0.07 -9.12
CA ASN A 103 6.22 -0.21 -8.10
C ASN A 103 6.34 -1.65 -7.56
N ILE A 104 6.63 -2.64 -8.41
CA ILE A 104 6.90 -4.02 -7.98
C ILE A 104 8.15 -4.08 -7.09
N ILE A 105 9.23 -3.38 -7.46
CA ILE A 105 10.47 -3.33 -6.67
C ILE A 105 10.20 -2.71 -5.29
N LEU A 106 9.47 -1.58 -5.23
CA LEU A 106 9.09 -0.95 -3.97
C LEU A 106 8.22 -1.89 -3.12
N SER A 107 7.27 -2.58 -3.72
CA SER A 107 6.37 -3.50 -3.02
C SER A 107 7.12 -4.71 -2.47
N ALA A 108 8.08 -5.25 -3.23
CA ALA A 108 8.97 -6.31 -2.77
C ALA A 108 9.85 -5.83 -1.61
N TYR A 109 10.41 -4.62 -1.70
CA TYR A 109 11.19 -4.02 -0.62
C TYR A 109 10.38 -3.88 0.67
N VAL A 110 9.17 -3.31 0.61
CA VAL A 110 8.32 -3.16 1.80
C VAL A 110 7.95 -4.53 2.38
N ALA A 111 7.59 -5.50 1.54
CA ALA A 111 7.29 -6.84 2.01
C ALA A 111 8.49 -7.52 2.70
N LEU A 112 9.71 -7.37 2.14
CA LEU A 112 10.93 -7.88 2.75
C LEU A 112 11.28 -7.16 4.05
N LEU A 113 11.10 -5.83 4.11
CA LEU A 113 11.32 -5.06 5.33
C LEU A 113 10.42 -5.57 6.47
N LEU A 114 9.13 -5.75 6.20
CA LEU A 114 8.18 -6.24 7.19
C LEU A 114 8.45 -7.72 7.55
N LEU A 115 8.88 -8.53 6.60
CA LEU A 115 9.28 -9.92 6.85
C LEU A 115 10.47 -9.99 7.81
N VAL A 116 11.50 -9.16 7.61
CA VAL A 116 12.67 -9.11 8.51
C VAL A 116 12.25 -8.66 9.91
N LEU A 117 11.40 -7.64 10.01
CA LEU A 117 10.90 -7.15 11.30
C LEU A 117 10.02 -8.19 12.00
N LEU A 118 9.17 -8.93 11.28
CA LEU A 118 8.41 -10.03 11.85
C LEU A 118 9.34 -11.15 12.35
N GLY A 119 10.39 -11.48 11.59
CA GLY A 119 11.39 -12.46 12.01
C GLY A 119 12.07 -12.06 13.33
N LEU A 120 12.40 -10.77 13.49
CA LEU A 120 12.92 -10.22 14.73
C LEU A 120 11.89 -10.24 15.86
N GLU A 121 10.64 -9.89 15.58
CA GLU A 121 9.54 -9.94 16.55
C GLU A 121 9.37 -11.35 17.11
N LEU A 122 9.32 -12.36 16.25
CA LEU A 122 9.18 -13.76 16.68
C LEU A 122 10.44 -14.28 17.38
N ALA A 123 11.64 -13.86 16.95
CA ALA A 123 12.90 -14.28 17.58
C ALA A 123 13.15 -13.65 18.96
N THR A 124 12.46 -12.56 19.28
CA THR A 124 12.62 -11.82 20.55
C THR A 124 11.45 -12.02 21.49
N ASP A 125 10.61 -13.04 21.26
CA ASP A 125 9.35 -13.26 21.99
C ASP A 125 8.50 -11.97 22.05
N HIS A 126 8.25 -11.41 20.87
CA HIS A 126 7.50 -10.17 20.66
C HIS A 126 8.16 -8.95 21.32
N TRP A 127 9.41 -8.66 20.93
CA TRP A 127 10.19 -7.50 21.36
C TRP A 127 10.44 -7.44 22.88
N PHE A 128 10.70 -8.59 23.51
CA PHE A 128 10.99 -8.75 24.95
C PHE A 128 9.89 -8.31 25.92
N ALA A 129 8.80 -7.73 25.41
CA ALA A 129 7.75 -7.09 26.21
C ALA A 129 6.35 -7.38 25.64
N ASN A 130 6.17 -8.49 24.91
CA ASN A 130 4.89 -8.87 24.32
C ASN A 130 4.25 -7.75 23.47
N ILE A 131 5.04 -7.10 22.63
CA ILE A 131 4.61 -6.02 21.74
C ILE A 131 4.25 -6.66 20.39
N TYR A 132 2.99 -6.57 19.99
CA TYR A 132 2.50 -7.13 18.73
C TYR A 132 2.38 -6.01 17.71
N ALA A 133 3.35 -5.93 16.81
CA ALA A 133 3.39 -4.89 15.78
C ALA A 133 3.19 -5.48 14.39
N MET A 134 3.85 -6.61 14.10
CA MET A 134 3.72 -7.36 12.85
C MET A 134 2.89 -8.63 13.03
N ASP A 135 2.92 -9.24 14.21
CA ASP A 135 2.10 -10.40 14.54
C ASP A 135 0.66 -9.99 14.86
N VAL A 136 -0.08 -9.64 13.82
CA VAL A 136 -1.48 -9.19 13.92
C VAL A 136 -2.37 -9.97 12.96
N SER A 137 -3.67 -10.01 13.28
CA SER A 137 -4.71 -10.78 12.59
C SER A 137 -4.78 -10.53 11.09
N VAL A 138 -4.66 -9.26 10.68
CA VAL A 138 -4.70 -8.85 9.27
C VAL A 138 -3.43 -9.23 8.52
N LEU A 139 -2.26 -9.20 9.18
CA LEU A 139 -0.97 -9.54 8.55
C LEU A 139 -0.65 -11.03 8.58
N GLY A 140 -1.44 -11.83 9.30
CA GLY A 140 -1.38 -13.29 9.18
C GLY A 140 -1.16 -14.05 10.47
N ASN A 141 -1.20 -13.41 11.64
CA ASN A 141 -0.90 -14.02 12.95
C ASN A 141 0.46 -14.74 12.92
N GLY A 142 1.53 -14.01 12.59
CA GLY A 142 2.89 -14.53 12.62
C GLY A 142 3.27 -15.39 11.42
N ASN A 143 2.34 -15.70 10.51
CA ASN A 143 2.65 -16.46 9.30
C ASN A 143 3.45 -15.59 8.29
N PRO A 144 4.72 -15.91 8.00
CA PRO A 144 5.57 -15.07 7.16
C PRO A 144 5.09 -14.97 5.71
N LEU A 145 4.54 -16.06 5.16
CA LEU A 145 4.05 -16.08 3.78
C LEU A 145 2.82 -15.20 3.61
N VAL A 146 1.89 -15.27 4.58
CA VAL A 146 0.69 -14.42 4.56
C VAL A 146 1.07 -12.95 4.70
N LEU A 147 2.03 -12.63 5.57
CA LEU A 147 2.52 -11.26 5.73
C LEU A 147 3.14 -10.74 4.43
N VAL A 148 4.02 -11.51 3.80
CA VAL A 148 4.70 -11.10 2.56
C VAL A 148 3.69 -10.84 1.45
N VAL A 149 2.73 -11.76 1.24
CA VAL A 149 1.72 -11.61 0.18
C VAL A 149 0.82 -10.41 0.47
N THR A 150 0.36 -10.26 1.72
CA THR A 150 -0.51 -9.15 2.12
C THR A 150 0.20 -7.80 1.98
N ALA A 151 1.42 -7.68 2.49
CA ALA A 151 2.23 -6.46 2.42
C ALA A 151 2.57 -6.09 0.98
N PHE A 152 2.95 -7.07 0.16
CA PHE A 152 3.25 -6.87 -1.26
C PHE A 152 2.02 -6.35 -2.00
N LEU A 153 0.87 -7.02 -1.87
CA LEU A 153 -0.37 -6.62 -2.54
C LEU A 153 -0.88 -5.27 -2.06
N LEU A 154 -0.85 -5.01 -0.74
CA LEU A 154 -1.24 -3.71 -0.17
C LEU A 154 -0.38 -2.59 -0.74
N THR A 155 0.94 -2.78 -0.76
CA THR A 155 1.88 -1.78 -1.28
C THR A 155 1.65 -1.57 -2.77
N PHE A 156 1.57 -2.66 -3.53
CA PHE A 156 1.44 -2.62 -4.99
C PHE A 156 0.11 -2.02 -5.43
N ALA A 157 -0.98 -2.33 -4.73
CA ALA A 157 -2.29 -1.70 -4.92
C ALA A 157 -2.21 -0.20 -4.65
N SER A 158 -1.64 0.20 -3.50
CA SER A 158 -1.55 1.60 -3.09
C SER A 158 -0.82 2.46 -4.11
N VAL A 159 0.38 2.05 -4.53
CA VAL A 159 1.18 2.80 -5.50
C VAL A 159 0.56 2.78 -6.90
N SER A 160 -0.18 1.72 -7.27
CA SER A 160 -0.86 1.64 -8.56
C SER A 160 -2.12 2.51 -8.61
N ILE A 161 -2.88 2.56 -7.52
CA ILE A 161 -4.00 3.51 -7.34
C ILE A 161 -3.47 4.94 -7.42
N GLY A 162 -2.37 5.23 -6.71
CA GLY A 162 -1.70 6.52 -6.81
C GLY A 162 -1.26 6.84 -8.24
N GLY A 163 -0.66 5.88 -8.94
CA GLY A 163 -0.29 6.01 -10.35
C GLY A 163 -1.47 6.36 -11.25
N PHE A 164 -2.63 5.72 -11.05
CA PHE A 164 -3.84 6.05 -11.80
C PHE A 164 -4.23 7.53 -11.62
N PHE A 165 -4.29 8.02 -10.39
CA PHE A 165 -4.58 9.43 -10.11
C PHE A 165 -3.50 10.38 -10.66
N GLY A 166 -2.22 9.99 -10.60
CA GLY A 166 -1.12 10.72 -11.22
C GLY A 166 -1.27 10.82 -12.74
N GLY A 167 -1.68 9.74 -13.40
CA GLY A 167 -1.98 9.74 -14.83
C GLY A 167 -3.17 10.65 -15.17
N VAL A 168 -4.23 10.62 -14.35
CA VAL A 168 -5.40 11.49 -14.49
C VAL A 168 -5.01 12.97 -14.35
N TRP A 169 -4.19 13.30 -13.36
CA TRP A 169 -3.64 14.65 -13.18
C TRP A 169 -2.88 15.13 -14.43
N VAL A 170 -1.96 14.31 -14.93
CA VAL A 170 -1.16 14.63 -16.12
C VAL A 170 -2.06 14.91 -17.33
N ARG A 171 -3.15 14.15 -17.49
CA ARG A 171 -4.04 14.29 -18.66
C ARG A 171 -5.03 15.44 -18.54
N PHE A 172 -5.67 15.60 -17.38
CA PHE A 172 -6.82 16.47 -17.20
C PHE A 172 -6.54 17.67 -16.30
N GLY A 173 -5.30 17.82 -15.81
CA GLY A 173 -4.91 18.86 -14.86
C GLY A 173 -5.58 18.68 -13.49
N SER A 174 -5.67 19.78 -12.75
CA SER A 174 -6.12 19.77 -11.35
C SER A 174 -7.56 19.33 -11.13
N LYS A 175 -8.45 19.56 -12.09
CA LYS A 175 -9.85 19.13 -12.01
C LYS A 175 -10.01 17.62 -12.20
N GLY A 176 -9.06 16.95 -12.85
CA GLY A 176 -9.13 15.53 -13.18
C GLY A 176 -9.25 14.62 -11.96
N PRO A 177 -8.28 14.67 -11.02
CA PRO A 177 -8.33 13.85 -9.82
C PRO A 177 -9.54 14.13 -8.95
N LEU A 178 -9.96 15.39 -8.83
CA LEU A 178 -11.15 15.76 -8.06
C LEU A 178 -12.42 15.11 -8.61
N LEU A 179 -12.67 15.25 -9.92
CA LEU A 179 -13.84 14.65 -10.56
C LEU A 179 -13.78 13.13 -10.52
N THR A 180 -12.59 12.55 -10.72
CA THR A 180 -12.39 11.10 -10.66
C THR A 180 -12.67 10.56 -9.26
N ALA A 181 -12.18 11.25 -8.22
CA ALA A 181 -12.44 10.90 -6.83
C ALA A 181 -13.92 11.02 -6.48
N LEU A 182 -14.60 12.08 -6.95
CA LEU A 182 -16.05 12.26 -6.74
C LEU A 182 -16.87 11.13 -7.39
N VAL A 183 -16.57 10.79 -8.64
CA VAL A 183 -17.25 9.68 -9.34
C VAL A 183 -17.00 8.35 -8.62
N LEU A 184 -15.75 8.07 -8.23
CA LEU A 184 -15.43 6.87 -7.46
C LEU A 184 -16.15 6.83 -6.12
N ALA A 185 -16.24 7.95 -5.41
CA ALA A 185 -16.96 8.04 -4.15
C ALA A 185 -18.45 7.73 -4.32
N ILE A 186 -19.09 8.27 -5.37
CA ILE A 186 -20.51 7.98 -5.68
C ILE A 186 -20.69 6.50 -6.04
N VAL A 187 -19.80 5.94 -6.87
CA VAL A 187 -19.87 4.52 -7.25
C VAL A 187 -19.69 3.61 -6.04
N VAL A 188 -18.70 3.88 -5.18
CA VAL A 188 -18.46 3.11 -3.95
C VAL A 188 -19.65 3.24 -3.00
N ALA A 189 -20.19 4.44 -2.79
CA ALA A 189 -21.37 4.65 -1.95
C ALA A 189 -22.60 3.90 -2.49
N GLY A 190 -22.83 3.93 -3.81
CA GLY A 190 -23.90 3.17 -4.46
C GLY A 190 -23.72 1.66 -4.33
N LEU A 191 -22.50 1.14 -4.52
CA LEU A 191 -22.19 -0.27 -4.30
C LEU A 191 -22.40 -0.67 -2.85
N LEU A 192 -21.93 0.13 -1.89
CA LEU A 192 -22.15 -0.12 -0.47
C LEU A 192 -23.65 -0.14 -0.13
N PHE A 193 -24.42 0.81 -0.65
CA PHE A 193 -25.88 0.84 -0.46
C PHE A 193 -26.56 -0.46 -0.93
N LEU A 194 -26.13 -1.02 -2.07
CA LEU A 194 -26.66 -2.29 -2.58
C LEU A 194 -26.19 -3.51 -1.78
N VAL A 195 -24.99 -3.45 -1.20
CA VAL A 195 -24.32 -4.57 -0.54
C VAL A 195 -24.63 -4.67 0.95
N VAL A 196 -24.92 -3.55 1.62
CA VAL A 196 -25.20 -3.48 3.06
C VAL A 196 -26.27 -4.49 3.55
N PRO A 197 -27.39 -4.71 2.83
CA PRO A 197 -28.39 -5.70 3.24
C PRO A 197 -27.84 -7.13 3.35
N PHE A 198 -26.82 -7.47 2.56
CA PHE A 198 -26.17 -8.78 2.51
C PHE A 198 -24.85 -8.83 3.30
N SER A 199 -24.58 -7.80 4.11
CA SER A 199 -23.29 -7.63 4.78
C SER A 199 -22.88 -8.82 5.64
N GLN A 200 -23.81 -9.44 6.37
CA GLN A 200 -23.49 -10.60 7.24
C GLN A 200 -23.05 -11.81 6.43
N GLU A 201 -23.75 -12.14 5.34
CA GLU A 201 -23.41 -13.25 4.45
C GLU A 201 -22.06 -13.00 3.76
N ILE A 202 -21.83 -11.77 3.33
CA ILE A 202 -20.58 -11.37 2.68
C ILE A 202 -19.42 -11.45 3.67
N ILE A 203 -19.57 -10.92 4.89
CA ILE A 203 -18.54 -11.00 5.93
C ILE A 203 -18.21 -12.46 6.26
N ALA A 204 -19.23 -13.32 6.35
CA ALA A 204 -19.03 -14.75 6.57
C ALA A 204 -18.31 -15.44 5.40
N ALA A 205 -18.51 -14.96 4.16
CA ALA A 205 -17.86 -15.48 2.97
C ALA A 205 -16.45 -14.89 2.71
N ILE A 206 -16.04 -13.86 3.45
CA ILE A 206 -14.70 -13.26 3.29
C ILE A 206 -13.64 -14.26 3.70
N THR A 207 -12.82 -14.65 2.74
CA THR A 207 -11.63 -15.47 2.96
C THR A 207 -10.38 -14.68 2.56
N ARG A 208 -9.23 -15.03 3.16
CA ARG A 208 -7.93 -14.39 2.81
C ARG A 208 -7.60 -14.48 1.31
N PRO A 209 -7.81 -15.62 0.62
CA PRO A 209 -7.60 -15.69 -0.83
C PRO A 209 -8.53 -14.77 -1.62
N LEU A 210 -9.79 -14.61 -1.19
CA LEU A 210 -10.73 -13.69 -1.83
C LEU A 210 -10.26 -12.24 -1.69
N LEU A 211 -9.83 -11.83 -0.50
CA LEU A 211 -9.27 -10.48 -0.28
C LEU A 211 -8.03 -10.23 -1.13
N ALA A 212 -7.12 -11.21 -1.23
CA ALA A 212 -5.95 -11.13 -2.08
C ALA A 212 -6.34 -11.01 -3.57
N ALA A 213 -7.33 -11.78 -4.03
CA ALA A 213 -7.84 -11.72 -5.39
C ALA A 213 -8.48 -10.36 -5.71
N VAL A 214 -9.28 -9.80 -4.79
CA VAL A 214 -9.86 -8.46 -4.93
C VAL A 214 -8.77 -7.39 -4.96
N GLY A 215 -7.80 -7.45 -4.05
CA GLY A 215 -6.66 -6.51 -4.04
C GLY A 215 -5.85 -6.56 -5.34
N LEU A 216 -5.61 -7.76 -5.88
CA LEU A 216 -4.96 -7.93 -7.18
C LEU A 216 -5.82 -7.35 -8.32
N ALA A 217 -7.13 -7.62 -8.33
CA ALA A 217 -8.04 -7.08 -9.34
C ALA A 217 -8.06 -5.54 -9.33
N VAL A 218 -8.16 -4.92 -8.16
CA VAL A 218 -8.08 -3.46 -8.00
C VAL A 218 -6.74 -2.93 -8.53
N THR A 219 -5.64 -3.62 -8.24
CA THR A 219 -4.31 -3.23 -8.72
C THR A 219 -4.20 -3.29 -10.23
N LEU A 220 -4.68 -4.37 -10.84
CA LEU A 220 -4.69 -4.55 -12.29
C LEU A 220 -5.58 -3.50 -12.97
N LEU A 221 -6.76 -3.20 -12.40
CA LEU A 221 -7.65 -2.14 -12.88
C LEU A 221 -6.98 -0.77 -12.79
N ALA A 222 -6.27 -0.47 -11.70
CA ALA A 222 -5.54 0.79 -11.55
C ALA A 222 -4.40 0.93 -12.58
N LEU A 223 -3.64 -0.15 -12.83
CA LEU A 223 -2.61 -0.17 -13.88
C LEU A 223 -3.19 -0.01 -15.28
N LEU A 224 -4.28 -0.72 -15.58
CA LEU A 224 -5.02 -0.58 -16.85
C LEU A 224 -5.56 0.83 -17.01
N GLY A 225 -6.16 1.40 -15.96
CA GLY A 225 -6.63 2.78 -15.91
C GLY A 225 -5.49 3.76 -16.19
N THR A 226 -4.33 3.56 -15.55
CA THR A 226 -3.12 4.36 -15.79
C THR A 226 -2.72 4.31 -17.26
N TRP A 227 -2.65 3.11 -17.85
CA TRP A 227 -2.33 2.94 -19.27
C TRP A 227 -3.34 3.63 -20.20
N ILE A 228 -4.64 3.43 -19.96
CA ILE A 228 -5.74 4.01 -20.76
C ILE A 228 -5.73 5.54 -20.71
N VAL A 229 -5.46 6.10 -19.54
CA VAL A 229 -5.40 7.54 -19.34
C VAL A 229 -4.18 8.10 -20.05
N MET A 230 -3.00 7.52 -19.82
CA MET A 230 -1.74 8.04 -20.32
C MET A 230 -1.56 7.90 -21.84
N ARG A 231 -2.18 6.90 -22.49
CA ARG A 231 -2.06 6.72 -23.96
C ARG A 231 -2.49 7.95 -24.78
N ARG A 232 -3.34 8.82 -24.22
CA ARG A 232 -3.82 10.07 -24.85
C ARG A 232 -3.37 11.33 -24.12
N ALA A 233 -2.46 11.23 -23.15
CA ALA A 233 -1.96 12.39 -22.42
C ALA A 233 -1.04 13.23 -23.33
N SER A 234 -1.36 14.51 -23.50
CA SER A 234 -0.48 15.51 -24.11
C SER A 234 0.50 16.04 -23.06
N VAL A 235 1.74 16.29 -23.47
CA VAL A 235 2.69 17.04 -22.64
C VAL A 235 2.23 18.49 -22.64
N ARG A 236 2.09 19.08 -21.46
CA ARG A 236 1.87 20.52 -21.26
C ARG A 236 3.09 21.10 -20.60
#